data_AF-A0A5D0MIB7-F1
#
_entry.id   AF-A0A5D0MIB7-F1
#
_cell.length_a   1.000
_cell.length_b   1.000
_cell.length_c   1.000
_cell.angle_alpha   90.00
_cell.angle_beta   90.00
_cell.angle_gamma   90.00
#
_symmetry.space_group_name_H-M   'P 1'
#
loop_
_entity.id
_entity.type
_entity.pdbx_description
1 polymer ?
#
loop_
_entity_poly.entity_id
_entity_poly.type
_entity_poly.pdbx_seq_one_letter_code
_entity_poly.pdbx_strand_id
1 'polypeptide(L)'
;MSAENYNKIRRILFSTANKPNKGFSVAYEWMESTYCKQLDLKSYYGLMTELKFYECYKNEFYLTVAGDTGEHADFAGIFGSQPARFDVTTNINFKNFLDYEPYMGSGPIYKVALLDQGSFDVIDVLDLAFPRCNCCGGYLIPTIVLLDQNYNRHGESQWNNDQLLIDVCTGCEEYTENHRYIHSGLFSASEYYDFFGGDVDLAEKAKEQHVISAYKYFRRQHSDYLMAVGSHNYIVTMPKGGGHWAINFNFVNSAVSREMPIEIVCSHEI
;
A
#
# COMPACT_ATOMS: atom_id res chain seq x y z
N MET A 1 18.44 18.35 10.75
CA MET A 1 19.84 17.95 10.44
C MET A 1 20.18 18.31 8.99
N SER A 2 21.45 18.51 8.62
CA SER A 2 21.84 18.56 7.19
C SER A 2 21.97 17.15 6.58
N ALA A 3 21.59 16.99 5.31
CA ALA A 3 21.72 15.72 4.58
C ALA A 3 23.17 15.21 4.55
N GLU A 4 24.14 16.13 4.43
CA GLU A 4 25.56 15.81 4.46
C GLU A 4 25.98 15.11 5.76
N ASN A 5 25.50 15.60 6.91
CA ASN A 5 25.84 15.00 8.20
C ASN A 5 25.19 13.61 8.36
N TYR A 6 23.94 13.46 7.93
CA TYR A 6 23.26 12.17 7.90
C TYR A 6 24.03 11.15 7.06
N ASN A 7 24.36 11.50 5.82
CA ASN A 7 25.05 10.62 4.88
C ASN A 7 26.46 10.26 5.35
N LYS A 8 27.16 11.19 6.01
CA LYS A 8 28.44 10.91 6.66
C LYS A 8 28.30 9.85 7.76
N ILE A 9 27.33 10.01 8.66
CA ILE A 9 27.08 9.05 9.75
C ILE A 9 26.68 7.69 9.18
N ARG A 10 25.72 7.67 8.25
CA ARG A 10 25.26 6.48 7.51
C ARG A 10 26.44 5.69 6.93
N ARG A 11 27.32 6.36 6.19
CA ARG A 11 28.51 5.74 5.58
C ARG A 11 29.46 5.15 6.61
N ILE A 12 29.68 5.83 7.74
CA ILE A 12 30.55 5.34 8.81
C ILE A 12 29.96 4.07 9.43
N LEU A 13 28.65 4.06 9.71
CA LEU A 13 27.95 2.93 10.31
C LEU A 13 27.99 1.70 9.40
N PHE A 14 27.59 1.83 8.13
CA PHE A 14 27.62 0.70 7.18
C PHE A 14 29.04 0.23 6.85
N SER A 15 30.03 1.15 6.78
CA SER A 15 31.43 0.76 6.63
C SER A 15 31.93 -0.01 7.85
N THR A 16 31.46 0.34 9.05
CA THR A 16 31.81 -0.34 10.29
C THR A 16 31.16 -1.72 10.37
N ALA A 17 29.88 -1.82 10.02
CA ALA A 17 29.14 -3.07 9.97
C ALA A 17 29.76 -4.09 9.01
N ASN A 18 30.28 -3.63 7.87
CA ASN A 18 30.93 -4.49 6.87
C ASN A 18 32.42 -4.79 7.13
N LYS A 19 33.02 -4.24 8.20
CA LYS A 19 34.41 -4.55 8.55
C LYS A 19 34.50 -5.92 9.25
N PRO A 20 35.32 -6.87 8.77
CA PRO A 20 35.44 -8.21 9.33
C PRO A 20 35.80 -8.25 10.82
N ASN A 21 36.53 -7.24 11.32
CA ASN A 21 37.00 -7.15 12.69
C ASN A 21 36.12 -6.30 13.63
N LYS A 22 34.96 -5.82 13.15
CA LYS A 22 34.04 -4.99 13.94
C LYS A 22 32.61 -5.53 13.90
N GLY A 23 32.04 -5.62 12.70
CA GLY A 23 30.67 -6.09 12.50
C GLY A 23 29.60 -5.13 13.02
N PHE A 24 28.35 -5.61 13.01
CA PHE A 24 27.16 -4.84 13.40
C PHE A 24 27.13 -4.43 14.87
N SER A 25 27.66 -5.26 15.78
CA SER A 25 27.72 -4.94 17.21
C SER A 25 28.38 -3.58 17.49
N VAL A 26 29.51 -3.30 16.84
CA VAL A 26 30.23 -2.03 16.99
C VAL A 26 29.49 -0.87 16.30
N ALA A 27 28.81 -1.15 15.19
CA ALA A 27 27.98 -0.14 14.52
C ALA A 27 26.80 0.29 15.42
N TYR A 28 26.12 -0.65 16.09
CA TYR A 28 25.08 -0.34 17.06
C TYR A 28 25.60 0.43 18.26
N GLU A 29 26.75 0.02 18.81
CA GLU A 29 27.40 0.76 19.90
C GLU A 29 27.65 2.23 19.50
N TRP A 30 28.17 2.48 18.30
CA TRP A 30 28.40 3.85 17.81
C TRP A 30 27.10 4.62 17.60
N MET A 31 26.07 3.95 17.08
CA MET A 31 24.74 4.53 16.90
C MET A 31 24.16 5.00 18.25
N GLU A 32 24.22 4.16 19.27
CA GLU A 32 23.64 4.43 20.60
C GLU A 32 24.48 5.36 21.47
N SER A 33 25.82 5.25 21.42
CA SER A 33 26.71 6.01 22.33
C SER A 33 27.14 7.36 21.77
N THR A 34 27.31 7.45 20.44
CA THR A 34 28.00 8.57 19.79
C THR A 34 27.06 9.37 18.90
N TYR A 35 26.30 8.70 18.03
CA TYR A 35 25.51 9.37 17.01
C TYR A 35 24.09 9.71 17.45
N CYS A 36 23.52 9.03 18.44
CA CYS A 36 22.18 9.34 18.96
C CYS A 36 22.01 10.82 19.38
N LYS A 37 23.08 11.45 19.88
CA LYS A 37 23.08 12.86 20.30
C LYS A 37 23.23 13.83 19.14
N GLN A 38 23.70 13.34 17.99
CA GLN A 38 23.88 14.10 16.76
C GLN A 38 22.68 13.96 15.83
N LEU A 39 21.89 12.90 16.03
CA LEU A 39 20.71 12.55 15.26
C LEU A 39 19.42 13.16 15.83
N ASP A 40 18.58 13.75 14.97
CA ASP A 40 17.19 13.98 15.36
C ASP A 40 16.44 12.63 15.43
N LEU A 41 15.31 12.61 16.13
CA LEU A 41 14.60 11.36 16.43
C LEU A 41 14.23 10.59 15.15
N LYS A 42 13.80 11.30 14.11
CA LYS A 42 13.42 10.72 12.82
C LYS A 42 14.63 10.08 12.13
N SER A 43 15.75 10.80 12.06
CA SER A 43 16.99 10.30 11.45
C SER A 43 17.59 9.13 12.22
N TYR A 44 17.47 9.14 13.55
CA TYR A 44 17.91 8.03 14.40
C TYR A 44 17.14 6.75 14.10
N TYR A 45 15.81 6.80 14.13
CA TYR A 45 14.99 5.63 13.82
C TYR A 45 15.16 5.16 12.37
N GLY A 46 15.28 6.10 11.42
CA GLY A 46 15.57 5.77 10.01
C GLY A 46 16.84 4.92 9.87
N LEU A 47 17.98 5.44 10.36
CA LEU A 47 19.26 4.72 10.29
C LEU A 47 19.27 3.40 11.06
N MET A 48 18.60 3.35 12.22
CA MET A 48 18.50 2.11 13.00
C MET A 48 17.74 1.04 12.21
N THR A 49 16.65 1.45 11.56
CA THR A 49 15.83 0.57 10.72
C THR A 49 16.64 0.06 9.52
N GLU A 50 17.33 0.96 8.81
CA GLU A 50 18.20 0.58 7.69
C GLU A 50 19.28 -0.43 8.13
N LEU A 51 19.96 -0.18 9.27
CA LEU A 51 21.00 -1.08 9.79
C LEU A 51 20.45 -2.46 10.14
N LYS A 52 19.27 -2.52 10.78
CA LYS A 52 18.61 -3.78 11.15
C LYS A 52 18.17 -4.57 9.94
N PHE A 53 17.53 -3.92 8.97
CA PHE A 53 17.18 -4.55 7.71
C PHE A 53 18.41 -5.11 7.00
N TYR A 54 19.50 -4.34 6.93
CA TYR A 54 20.73 -4.81 6.31
C TYR A 54 21.38 -5.98 7.07
N GLU A 55 21.39 -5.96 8.41
CA GLU A 55 21.92 -7.06 9.23
C GLU A 55 21.24 -8.39 8.91
N CYS A 56 19.90 -8.37 8.90
CA CYS A 56 19.09 -9.57 8.73
C CYS A 56 19.05 -10.06 7.28
N TYR A 57 18.93 -9.14 6.32
CA TYR A 57 18.53 -9.49 4.95
C TYR A 57 19.62 -9.27 3.88
N LYS A 58 20.83 -8.79 4.25
CA LYS A 58 21.89 -8.52 3.25
C LYS A 58 22.24 -9.72 2.37
N ASN A 59 22.23 -10.93 2.93
CA ASN A 59 22.64 -12.13 2.21
C ASN A 59 21.47 -12.70 1.41
N GLU A 60 20.25 -12.61 1.94
CA GLU A 60 19.03 -13.10 1.29
C GLU A 60 18.71 -12.29 0.03
N PHE A 61 18.73 -10.97 0.14
CA PHE A 61 18.41 -10.07 -0.97
C PHE A 61 19.66 -9.52 -1.67
N TYR A 62 20.86 -10.05 -1.38
CA TYR A 62 22.12 -9.58 -1.95
C TYR A 62 22.28 -8.05 -1.86
N LEU A 63 21.96 -7.47 -0.69
CA LEU A 63 21.85 -6.03 -0.53
C LEU A 63 23.22 -5.35 -0.64
N THR A 64 23.22 -4.26 -1.39
CA THR A 64 24.26 -3.24 -1.42
C THR A 64 23.66 -1.92 -0.98
N VAL A 65 24.40 -1.19 -0.14
CA VAL A 65 23.99 0.13 0.33
C VAL A 65 23.94 1.07 -0.88
N ALA A 66 22.78 1.64 -1.16
CA ALA A 66 22.63 2.60 -2.23
C ALA A 66 23.42 3.88 -1.88
N GLY A 67 24.12 4.41 -2.88
CA GLY A 67 24.79 5.69 -2.77
C GLY A 67 23.78 6.84 -2.81
N ASP A 68 24.24 8.04 -2.47
CA ASP A 68 23.46 9.27 -2.56
C ASP A 68 23.36 9.72 -4.03
N THR A 69 22.67 8.92 -4.86
CA THR A 69 22.49 9.16 -6.30
C THR A 69 21.12 9.77 -6.62
N GLY A 70 20.35 10.14 -5.59
CA GLY A 70 19.03 10.74 -5.75
C GLY A 70 17.95 9.76 -6.22
N GLU A 71 18.14 8.44 -6.04
CA GLU A 71 17.17 7.39 -6.42
C GLU A 71 16.13 7.09 -5.34
N HIS A 72 16.14 7.87 -4.26
CA HIS A 72 15.25 7.71 -3.09
C HIS A 72 15.30 6.33 -2.40
N ALA A 73 16.23 5.45 -2.75
CA ALA A 73 16.37 4.10 -2.17
C ALA A 73 17.51 4.01 -1.16
N ASP A 74 17.36 3.13 -0.17
CA ASP A 74 18.39 2.84 0.83
C ASP A 74 19.35 1.75 0.36
N PHE A 75 18.84 0.77 -0.39
CA PHE A 75 19.59 -0.39 -0.87
C PHE A 75 19.26 -0.75 -2.32
N ALA A 76 20.20 -1.39 -2.99
CA ALA A 76 19.98 -2.14 -4.23
C ALA A 76 20.30 -3.62 -3.98
N GLY A 77 19.51 -4.52 -4.58
CA GLY A 77 19.66 -5.96 -4.38
C GLY A 77 18.80 -6.76 -5.35
N ILE A 78 18.40 -7.95 -4.92
CA ILE A 78 17.57 -8.89 -5.66
C ILE A 78 16.36 -9.26 -4.80
N PHE A 79 15.16 -9.20 -5.39
CA PHE A 79 13.94 -9.72 -4.78
C PHE A 79 13.39 -10.85 -5.66
N GLY A 80 13.30 -12.06 -5.11
CA GLY A 80 13.02 -13.25 -5.90
C GLY A 80 14.09 -13.48 -6.97
N SER A 81 13.74 -13.28 -8.24
CA SER A 81 14.65 -13.40 -9.38
C SER A 81 14.93 -12.09 -10.11
N GLN A 82 14.48 -10.95 -9.58
CA GLN A 82 14.56 -9.65 -10.26
C GLN A 82 15.44 -8.67 -9.49
N PRO A 83 16.25 -7.85 -10.19
CA PRO A 83 16.93 -6.71 -9.57
C PRO A 83 15.91 -5.75 -8.96
N ALA A 84 16.15 -5.31 -7.72
CA ALA A 84 15.26 -4.45 -6.97
C ALA A 84 16.02 -3.33 -6.23
N ARG A 85 15.36 -2.20 -6.03
CA ARG A 85 15.73 -1.13 -5.12
C ARG A 85 14.83 -1.22 -3.89
N PHE A 86 15.40 -1.05 -2.71
CA PHE A 86 14.69 -1.11 -1.45
C PHE A 86 14.83 0.20 -0.71
N ASP A 87 13.70 0.73 -0.31
CA ASP A 87 13.59 1.80 0.68
C ASP A 87 12.97 1.21 1.95
N VAL A 88 13.48 1.59 3.11
CA VAL A 88 13.15 0.92 4.37
C VAL A 88 12.46 1.90 5.30
N THR A 89 11.38 1.46 5.94
CA THR A 89 10.65 2.30 6.89
C THR A 89 9.99 1.50 7.99
N THR A 90 9.78 2.14 9.13
CA THR A 90 8.90 1.62 10.20
C THR A 90 7.49 2.21 10.14
N ASN A 91 7.25 3.18 9.26
CA ASN A 91 5.94 3.82 9.14
C ASN A 91 5.69 4.26 7.70
N ILE A 92 4.84 3.49 7.02
CA ILE A 92 4.44 3.71 5.63
C ILE A 92 3.78 5.07 5.39
N ASN A 93 3.19 5.69 6.41
CA ASN A 93 2.54 7.01 6.27
C ASN A 93 3.54 8.14 5.96
N PHE A 94 4.84 7.91 6.14
CA PHE A 94 5.88 8.86 5.73
C PHE A 94 6.35 8.68 4.29
N LYS A 95 5.81 7.70 3.56
CA LYS A 95 6.17 7.40 2.18
C LYS A 95 5.05 7.89 1.26
N ASN A 96 5.28 9.01 0.60
CA ASN A 96 4.34 9.62 -0.34
C ASN A 96 4.64 9.14 -1.76
N PHE A 97 3.64 8.61 -2.45
CA PHE A 97 3.80 8.04 -3.79
C PHE A 97 4.51 8.97 -4.78
N LEU A 98 4.20 10.28 -4.77
CA LEU A 98 4.81 11.26 -5.68
C LEU A 98 6.33 11.37 -5.53
N ASP A 99 6.87 11.11 -4.34
CA ASP A 99 8.32 11.13 -4.12
C ASP A 99 9.00 9.94 -4.81
N TYR A 100 8.25 8.86 -5.07
CA TYR A 100 8.76 7.63 -5.66
C TYR A 100 8.36 7.47 -7.15
N GLU A 101 7.29 8.13 -7.59
CA GLU A 101 6.74 8.11 -8.96
C GLU A 101 7.82 8.23 -10.05
N PRO A 102 8.78 9.18 -9.98
CA PRO A 102 9.81 9.33 -11.01
C PRO A 102 10.75 8.12 -11.12
N TYR A 103 10.89 7.37 -10.03
CA TYR A 103 11.82 6.26 -9.92
C TYR A 103 11.18 4.92 -10.28
N MET A 104 9.86 4.79 -10.24
CA MET A 104 9.15 3.54 -10.53
C MET A 104 9.07 3.19 -12.02
N GLY A 105 9.19 4.18 -12.91
CA GLY A 105 9.01 3.99 -14.36
C GLY A 105 10.24 3.51 -15.14
N SER A 106 11.43 3.52 -14.53
CA SER A 106 12.68 3.14 -15.19
C SER A 106 13.65 2.42 -14.26
N GLY A 107 14.26 1.33 -14.75
CA GLY A 107 15.27 0.57 -14.02
C GLY A 107 14.70 -0.60 -13.19
N PRO A 108 15.46 -1.09 -12.20
CA PRO A 108 15.05 -2.18 -11.29
C PRO A 108 13.76 -1.87 -10.53
N ILE A 109 12.97 -2.89 -10.18
CA ILE A 109 11.70 -2.72 -9.45
C ILE A 109 11.93 -2.00 -8.12
N TYR A 110 10.93 -1.26 -7.64
CA TYR A 110 11.05 -0.45 -6.43
C TYR A 110 10.22 -1.03 -5.30
N LYS A 111 10.86 -1.37 -4.18
CA LYS A 111 10.23 -2.01 -3.02
C LYS A 111 10.36 -1.13 -1.77
N VAL A 112 9.33 -1.10 -0.94
CA VAL A 112 9.37 -0.51 0.40
C VAL A 112 9.29 -1.62 1.44
N ALA A 113 10.38 -1.85 2.17
CA ALA A 113 10.39 -2.79 3.29
C ALA A 113 9.84 -2.09 4.55
N LEU A 114 8.68 -2.56 5.01
CA LEU A 114 8.04 -2.09 6.23
C LEU A 114 8.49 -2.97 7.41
N LEU A 115 9.14 -2.36 8.40
CA LEU A 115 9.60 -3.02 9.61
C LEU A 115 8.72 -2.66 10.80
N ASP A 116 8.59 -3.57 11.74
CA ASP A 116 7.94 -3.30 13.03
C ASP A 116 8.79 -2.32 13.85
N GLN A 117 8.14 -1.32 14.45
CA GLN A 117 8.84 -0.26 15.15
C GLN A 117 9.52 -0.73 16.46
N GLY A 118 9.06 -1.84 17.05
CA GLY A 118 9.61 -2.38 18.29
C GLY A 118 10.68 -3.45 18.06
N SER A 119 10.38 -4.43 17.22
CA SER A 119 11.23 -5.60 16.94
C SER A 119 12.18 -5.40 15.77
N PHE A 120 11.88 -4.47 14.85
CA PHE A 120 12.56 -4.30 13.56
C PHE A 120 12.51 -5.53 12.65
N ASP A 121 11.59 -6.45 12.90
CA ASP A 121 11.29 -7.54 11.97
C ASP A 121 10.55 -6.98 10.75
N VAL A 122 10.80 -7.55 9.57
CA VAL A 122 10.05 -7.17 8.35
C VAL A 122 8.61 -7.63 8.51
N ILE A 123 7.69 -6.66 8.52
CA ILE A 123 6.25 -6.90 8.48
C ILE A 123 5.83 -7.23 7.04
N ASP A 124 6.32 -6.45 6.07
CA ASP A 124 5.90 -6.54 4.68
C ASP A 124 6.97 -5.94 3.74
N VAL A 125 7.00 -6.39 2.48
CA VAL A 125 7.81 -5.79 1.41
C VAL A 125 6.87 -5.35 0.30
N LEU A 126 6.51 -4.07 0.34
CA LEU A 126 5.52 -3.47 -0.54
C LEU A 126 6.13 -3.23 -1.91
N ASP A 127 5.41 -3.57 -2.97
CA ASP A 127 5.66 -3.00 -4.29
C ASP A 127 4.79 -1.74 -4.45
N LEU A 128 5.42 -0.62 -4.79
CA LEU A 128 4.69 0.59 -5.17
C LEU A 128 4.59 0.74 -6.70
N ALA A 129 5.24 -0.13 -7.49
CA ALA A 129 5.21 -0.08 -8.94
C ALA A 129 3.87 -0.62 -9.48
N PHE A 130 2.86 0.24 -9.47
CA PHE A 130 1.61 -0.04 -10.16
C PHE A 130 1.85 -0.13 -11.68
N PRO A 131 1.20 -1.07 -12.40
CA PRO A 131 1.24 -1.10 -13.85
C PRO A 131 0.76 0.23 -14.44
N ARG A 132 1.25 0.60 -15.63
CA ARG A 132 0.83 1.82 -16.34
C ARG A 132 -0.34 1.51 -17.28
N CYS A 133 -1.32 2.41 -17.40
CA CYS A 133 -2.36 2.28 -18.43
C CYS A 133 -1.74 2.48 -19.80
N ASN A 134 -1.98 1.54 -20.71
CA ASN A 134 -1.58 1.64 -22.11
C ASN A 134 -2.25 2.83 -22.84
N CYS A 135 -3.38 3.31 -22.29
CA CYS A 135 -4.20 4.38 -22.85
C CYS A 135 -3.63 5.78 -22.60
N CYS A 136 -3.31 6.09 -21.34
CA CYS A 136 -3.01 7.45 -20.88
C CYS A 136 -1.69 7.56 -20.11
N GLY A 137 -1.01 6.44 -19.84
CA GLY A 137 0.19 6.40 -19.02
C GLY A 137 -0.05 6.64 -17.52
N GLY A 138 -1.30 6.75 -17.07
CA GLY A 138 -1.66 6.76 -15.66
C GLY A 138 -1.33 5.42 -14.97
N TYR A 139 -1.50 5.34 -13.66
CA TYR A 139 -1.24 4.12 -12.90
C TYR A 139 -2.50 3.29 -12.71
N LEU A 140 -2.36 1.98 -12.73
CA LEU A 140 -3.42 0.99 -12.54
C LEU A 140 -3.41 0.52 -11.08
N ILE A 141 -4.36 1.03 -10.29
CA ILE A 141 -4.45 0.82 -8.86
C ILE A 141 -5.39 -0.35 -8.55
N PRO A 142 -4.89 -1.46 -7.99
CA PRO A 142 -5.73 -2.59 -7.65
C PRO A 142 -6.74 -2.25 -6.57
N THR A 143 -8.00 -2.53 -6.85
CA THR A 143 -9.16 -2.17 -6.03
C THR A 143 -10.15 -3.33 -5.98
N ILE A 144 -10.71 -3.62 -4.81
CA ILE A 144 -11.79 -4.60 -4.66
C ILE A 144 -13.11 -3.86 -4.55
N VAL A 145 -14.10 -4.24 -5.33
CA VAL A 145 -15.47 -3.72 -5.25
C VAL A 145 -16.33 -4.75 -4.56
N LEU A 146 -16.97 -4.35 -3.45
CA LEU A 146 -17.93 -5.18 -2.74
C LEU A 146 -19.30 -5.04 -3.41
N LEU A 147 -19.78 -6.11 -4.03
CA LEU A 147 -21.08 -6.11 -4.72
C LEU A 147 -22.18 -6.69 -3.82
N ASP A 148 -23.41 -6.33 -4.16
CA ASP A 148 -24.61 -6.78 -3.47
C ASP A 148 -24.85 -8.28 -3.66
N GLN A 149 -25.82 -8.79 -2.90
CA GLN A 149 -26.22 -10.18 -2.93
C GLN A 149 -26.65 -10.61 -4.33
N ASN A 150 -26.22 -11.80 -4.73
CA ASN A 150 -26.63 -12.39 -5.99
C ASN A 150 -28.05 -12.95 -5.88
N TYR A 151 -28.83 -12.75 -6.94
CA TYR A 151 -30.17 -13.30 -7.09
C TYR A 151 -30.25 -14.15 -8.36
N ASN A 152 -31.03 -15.22 -8.30
CA ASN A 152 -31.32 -16.00 -9.51
C ASN A 152 -32.32 -15.25 -10.42
N ARG A 153 -32.60 -15.82 -11.60
CA ARG A 153 -33.56 -15.24 -12.57
C ARG A 153 -35.00 -15.11 -12.05
N HIS A 154 -35.34 -15.76 -10.95
CA HIS A 154 -36.64 -15.67 -10.27
C HIS A 154 -36.65 -14.64 -9.14
N GLY A 155 -35.52 -13.95 -8.90
CA GLY A 155 -35.38 -12.98 -7.81
C GLY A 155 -35.14 -13.62 -6.45
N GLU A 156 -34.74 -14.89 -6.39
CA GLU A 156 -34.44 -15.57 -5.14
C GLU A 156 -32.97 -15.39 -4.77
N SER A 157 -32.72 -15.00 -3.52
CA SER A 157 -31.36 -14.83 -2.98
C SER A 157 -30.56 -16.13 -3.08
N GLN A 158 -29.32 -16.01 -3.56
CA GLN A 158 -28.36 -17.11 -3.61
C GLN A 158 -27.48 -17.20 -2.36
N TRP A 159 -27.68 -16.33 -1.37
CA TRP A 159 -26.92 -16.32 -0.10
C TRP A 159 -25.40 -16.18 -0.30
N ASN A 160 -24.99 -15.54 -1.40
CA ASN A 160 -23.64 -15.18 -1.71
C ASN A 160 -23.59 -13.80 -2.36
N ASN A 161 -22.41 -13.20 -2.36
CA ASN A 161 -22.11 -11.90 -2.92
C ASN A 161 -20.89 -12.04 -3.83
N ASP A 162 -20.93 -11.37 -4.97
CA ASP A 162 -19.77 -11.23 -5.84
C ASP A 162 -18.85 -10.11 -5.34
N GLN A 163 -17.54 -10.29 -5.50
CA GLN A 163 -16.53 -9.33 -5.10
C GLN A 163 -15.56 -9.18 -6.27
N LEU A 164 -15.46 -7.98 -6.82
CA LEU A 164 -14.79 -7.76 -8.08
C LEU A 164 -13.45 -7.08 -7.87
N LEU A 165 -12.36 -7.79 -8.20
CA LEU A 165 -11.03 -7.20 -8.29
C LEU A 165 -10.91 -6.48 -9.62
N ILE A 166 -10.69 -5.18 -9.55
CA ILE A 166 -10.49 -4.30 -10.70
C ILE A 166 -9.16 -3.57 -10.56
N ASP A 167 -8.62 -3.11 -11.68
CA ASP A 167 -7.58 -2.09 -11.71
C ASP A 167 -8.19 -0.76 -12.13
N VAL A 168 -8.04 0.26 -11.28
CA VAL A 168 -8.54 1.62 -11.52
C VAL A 168 -7.41 2.48 -12.07
N CYS A 169 -7.62 3.11 -13.22
CA CYS A 169 -6.63 4.02 -13.78
C CYS A 169 -6.73 5.42 -13.16
N THR A 170 -5.62 5.92 -12.61
CA THR A 170 -5.54 7.30 -12.07
C THR A 170 -5.59 8.40 -13.13
N GLY A 171 -5.42 8.07 -14.42
CA GLY A 171 -5.32 9.05 -15.51
C GLY A 171 -6.58 9.19 -16.34
N CYS A 172 -7.20 8.06 -16.74
CA CYS A 172 -8.44 8.08 -17.53
C CYS A 172 -9.69 7.82 -16.69
N GLU A 173 -9.55 7.49 -15.40
CA GLU A 173 -10.65 7.17 -14.49
C GLU A 173 -11.52 5.98 -14.97
N GLU A 174 -10.95 5.13 -15.83
CA GLU A 174 -11.55 3.86 -16.25
C GLU A 174 -11.06 2.72 -15.36
N TYR A 175 -11.79 1.61 -15.36
CA TYR A 175 -11.37 0.39 -14.69
C TYR A 175 -11.33 -0.80 -15.65
N THR A 176 -10.50 -1.79 -15.31
CA THR A 176 -10.48 -3.09 -15.98
C THR A 176 -10.76 -4.19 -14.96
N GLU A 177 -11.64 -5.12 -15.30
CA GLU A 177 -11.93 -6.29 -14.46
C GLU A 177 -10.81 -7.32 -14.56
N ASN A 178 -10.31 -7.75 -13.40
CA ASN A 178 -9.27 -8.77 -13.31
C ASN A 178 -9.84 -10.11 -12.86
N HIS A 179 -10.59 -10.12 -11.76
CA HIS A 179 -11.08 -11.35 -11.16
C HIS A 179 -12.35 -11.13 -10.35
N ARG A 180 -13.24 -12.13 -10.33
CA ARG A 180 -14.47 -12.11 -9.56
C ARG A 180 -14.47 -13.25 -8.54
N TYR A 181 -14.57 -12.89 -7.27
CA TYR A 181 -14.69 -13.83 -6.16
C TYR A 181 -16.15 -13.95 -5.75
N ILE A 182 -16.57 -15.17 -5.41
CA ILE A 182 -17.89 -15.44 -4.85
C ILE A 182 -17.70 -15.74 -3.36
N HIS A 183 -18.34 -14.97 -2.49
CA HIS A 183 -18.19 -15.12 -1.04
C HIS A 183 -19.55 -15.22 -0.33
N SER A 184 -19.65 -16.10 0.67
CA SER A 184 -20.80 -16.14 1.58
C SER A 184 -20.48 -15.35 2.85
N GLY A 185 -21.30 -14.36 3.18
CA GLY A 185 -21.13 -13.55 4.39
C GLY A 185 -20.14 -12.39 4.27
N LEU A 186 -19.74 -12.02 3.05
CA LEU A 186 -19.08 -10.74 2.80
C LEU A 186 -20.04 -9.83 2.03
N PHE A 187 -20.65 -8.92 2.76
CA PHE A 187 -21.71 -8.04 2.25
C PHE A 187 -21.12 -6.81 1.55
N SER A 188 -21.90 -6.19 0.67
CA SER A 188 -21.59 -4.85 0.18
C SER A 188 -21.60 -3.84 1.35
N ALA A 189 -20.96 -2.68 1.16
CA ALA A 189 -20.99 -1.65 2.21
C ALA A 189 -22.43 -1.18 2.51
N SER A 190 -23.29 -1.15 1.49
CA SER A 190 -24.67 -0.71 1.58
C SER A 190 -25.54 -1.73 2.33
N GLU A 191 -25.43 -3.02 1.97
CA GLU A 191 -26.09 -4.10 2.69
C GLU A 191 -25.67 -4.15 4.16
N TYR A 192 -24.37 -3.95 4.41
CA TYR A 192 -23.85 -3.96 5.77
C TYR A 192 -24.38 -2.78 6.60
N TYR A 193 -24.52 -1.61 5.99
CA TYR A 193 -25.13 -0.43 6.60
C TYR A 193 -26.60 -0.67 6.95
N ASP A 194 -27.36 -1.24 6.02
CA ASP A 194 -28.81 -1.44 6.16
C ASP A 194 -29.19 -2.40 7.28
N PHE A 195 -28.31 -3.33 7.68
CA PHE A 195 -28.53 -4.22 8.83
C PHE A 195 -28.79 -3.49 10.15
N PHE A 196 -28.33 -2.25 10.29
CA PHE A 196 -28.44 -1.49 11.54
C PHE A 196 -29.72 -0.65 11.65
N GLY A 197 -30.60 -0.68 10.64
CA GLY A 197 -32.03 -0.37 10.79
C GLY A 197 -32.40 1.05 11.29
N GLY A 198 -31.49 2.03 11.21
CA GLY A 198 -31.79 3.44 11.45
C GLY A 198 -30.89 4.17 12.46
N ASP A 199 -30.01 3.49 13.18
CA ASP A 199 -28.94 4.17 13.96
C ASP A 199 -27.80 4.56 13.01
N VAL A 200 -27.88 5.77 12.47
CA VAL A 200 -26.96 6.28 11.44
C VAL A 200 -25.51 6.27 11.91
N ASP A 201 -25.25 6.71 13.15
CA ASP A 201 -23.87 6.81 13.66
C ASP A 201 -23.26 5.43 13.90
N LEU A 202 -24.05 4.48 14.40
CA LEU A 202 -23.60 3.09 14.56
C LEU A 202 -23.38 2.42 13.19
N ALA A 203 -24.31 2.61 12.26
CA ALA A 203 -24.26 2.03 10.92
C ALA A 203 -23.04 2.53 10.14
N GLU A 204 -22.74 3.83 10.18
CA GLU A 204 -21.56 4.41 9.53
C GLU A 204 -20.25 3.81 10.09
N LYS A 205 -20.11 3.76 11.43
CA LYS A 205 -18.91 3.16 12.05
C LYS A 205 -18.78 1.68 11.74
N ALA A 206 -19.88 0.93 11.76
CA ALA A 206 -19.90 -0.49 11.45
C ALA A 206 -19.51 -0.74 9.99
N LYS A 207 -20.04 0.07 9.06
CA LYS A 207 -19.68 0.05 7.64
C LYS A 207 -18.20 0.33 7.43
N GLU A 208 -17.65 1.38 8.04
CA GLU A 208 -16.22 1.70 7.95
C GLU A 208 -15.34 0.54 8.44
N GLN A 209 -15.68 -0.05 9.59
CA GLN A 209 -14.98 -1.20 10.14
C GLN A 209 -15.07 -2.43 9.24
N HIS A 210 -16.24 -2.68 8.64
CA HIS A 210 -16.47 -3.76 7.68
C HIS A 210 -15.61 -3.59 6.43
N VAL A 211 -15.61 -2.40 5.83
CA VAL A 211 -14.79 -2.07 4.65
C VAL A 211 -13.31 -2.26 4.94
N ILE A 212 -12.81 -1.79 6.09
CA ILE A 212 -11.41 -1.98 6.50
C ILE A 212 -11.10 -3.47 6.75
N SER A 213 -12.06 -4.24 7.27
CA SER A 213 -11.90 -5.68 7.49
C SER A 213 -11.85 -6.44 6.18
N ALA A 214 -12.71 -6.10 5.21
CA ALA A 214 -12.70 -6.63 3.85
C ALA A 214 -11.38 -6.30 3.14
N TYR A 215 -10.91 -5.05 3.24
CA TYR A 215 -9.59 -4.63 2.75
C TYR A 215 -8.47 -5.54 3.27
N LYS A 216 -8.39 -5.72 4.60
CA LYS A 216 -7.38 -6.57 5.25
C LYS A 216 -7.52 -8.04 4.88
N TYR A 217 -8.74 -8.53 4.66
CA TYR A 217 -8.98 -9.90 4.22
C TYR A 217 -8.46 -10.12 2.79
N PHE A 218 -8.92 -9.31 1.83
CA PHE A 218 -8.54 -9.45 0.43
C PHE A 218 -7.05 -9.22 0.21
N ARG A 219 -6.48 -8.24 0.93
CA ARG A 219 -5.05 -8.00 0.85
C ARG A 219 -4.25 -9.24 1.24
N ARG A 220 -4.57 -9.85 2.40
CA ARG A 220 -3.87 -11.05 2.91
C ARG A 220 -4.09 -12.31 2.07
N GLN A 221 -5.23 -12.45 1.41
CA GLN A 221 -5.60 -13.69 0.72
C GLN A 221 -5.37 -13.66 -0.79
N HIS A 222 -5.38 -12.47 -1.40
CA HIS A 222 -5.53 -12.36 -2.85
C HIS A 222 -4.59 -11.34 -3.51
N SER A 223 -4.26 -10.22 -2.86
CA SER A 223 -3.36 -9.23 -3.45
C SER A 223 -2.74 -8.31 -2.39
N ASP A 224 -1.45 -8.48 -2.11
CA ASP A 224 -0.68 -7.56 -1.25
C ASP A 224 -0.66 -6.12 -1.81
N TYR A 225 -0.96 -5.97 -3.11
CA TYR A 225 -1.02 -4.71 -3.85
C TYR A 225 -2.38 -4.02 -3.80
N LEU A 226 -3.35 -4.56 -3.08
CA LEU A 226 -4.66 -3.94 -2.95
C LEU A 226 -4.54 -2.58 -2.23
N MET A 227 -5.05 -1.53 -2.87
CA MET A 227 -4.96 -0.16 -2.36
C MET A 227 -6.30 0.48 -2.04
N ALA A 228 -7.42 -0.05 -2.55
CA ALA A 228 -8.72 0.51 -2.27
C ALA A 228 -9.81 -0.56 -2.14
N VAL A 229 -10.91 -0.16 -1.52
CA VAL A 229 -12.19 -0.88 -1.49
C VAL A 229 -13.27 0.08 -1.97
N GLY A 230 -14.07 -0.38 -2.94
CA GLY A 230 -15.24 0.33 -3.42
C GLY A 230 -16.53 -0.44 -3.22
N SER A 231 -17.65 0.24 -3.47
CA SER A 231 -18.98 -0.36 -3.56
C SER A 231 -19.69 0.18 -4.79
N HIS A 232 -20.44 -0.69 -5.44
CA HIS A 232 -21.23 -0.34 -6.61
C HIS A 232 -22.61 0.15 -6.17
N ASN A 233 -22.90 1.44 -6.38
CA ASN A 233 -24.11 2.08 -5.88
C ASN A 233 -24.73 3.02 -6.92
N TYR A 234 -26.04 3.23 -6.81
CA TYR A 234 -26.72 4.28 -7.55
C TYR A 234 -26.64 5.62 -6.80
N ILE A 235 -26.04 6.62 -7.43
CA ILE A 235 -25.89 7.96 -6.88
C ILE A 235 -27.03 8.84 -7.38
N VAL A 236 -27.89 9.30 -6.45
CA VAL A 236 -28.98 10.22 -6.75
C VAL A 236 -28.44 11.65 -6.83
N THR A 237 -28.47 12.25 -8.01
CA THR A 237 -28.01 13.63 -8.25
C THR A 237 -29.15 14.62 -8.47
N MET A 238 -30.39 14.13 -8.66
CA MET A 238 -31.57 14.96 -8.92
C MET A 238 -32.72 14.72 -7.92
N PRO A 239 -33.51 15.75 -7.56
CA PRO A 239 -34.63 15.64 -6.62
C PRO A 239 -35.72 14.61 -6.98
N LYS A 240 -35.78 14.17 -8.24
CA LYS A 240 -36.77 13.19 -8.74
C LYS A 240 -36.21 11.77 -8.86
N GLY A 241 -35.07 11.46 -8.25
CA GLY A 241 -34.43 10.14 -8.32
C GLY A 241 -33.57 9.92 -9.57
N GLY A 242 -33.36 10.96 -10.38
CA GLY A 242 -32.36 10.93 -11.46
C GLY A 242 -30.95 10.86 -10.89
N GLY A 243 -30.08 10.10 -11.54
CA GLY A 243 -28.77 9.71 -11.02
C GLY A 243 -28.01 8.83 -11.98
N HIS A 244 -26.93 8.22 -11.50
CA HIS A 244 -26.09 7.30 -12.27
C HIS A 244 -25.53 6.19 -11.37
N TRP A 245 -25.19 5.06 -11.99
CA TRP A 245 -24.48 3.99 -11.30
C TRP A 245 -22.99 4.33 -11.26
N ALA A 246 -22.37 4.10 -10.11
CA ALA A 246 -20.95 4.33 -9.93
C ALA A 246 -20.33 3.38 -8.91
N ILE A 247 -19.05 3.11 -9.09
CA ILE A 247 -18.19 2.54 -8.06
C ILE A 247 -17.71 3.69 -7.18
N ASN A 248 -18.14 3.71 -5.92
CA ASN A 248 -17.67 4.66 -4.91
C ASN A 248 -16.57 4.04 -4.07
N PHE A 249 -15.43 4.71 -3.90
CA PHE A 249 -14.34 4.16 -3.09
C PHE A 249 -14.56 4.49 -1.60
N ASN A 250 -15.03 3.50 -0.85
CA ASN A 250 -15.31 3.64 0.58
C ASN A 250 -14.03 3.65 1.43
N PHE A 251 -12.95 3.06 0.92
CA PHE A 251 -11.64 3.12 1.53
C PHE A 251 -10.58 3.25 0.44
N VAL A 252 -9.65 4.17 0.64
CA VAL A 252 -8.47 4.33 -0.21
C VAL A 252 -7.24 4.46 0.68
N ASN A 253 -6.22 3.68 0.40
CA ASN A 253 -4.94 3.76 1.10
C ASN A 253 -4.35 5.17 0.92
N SER A 254 -3.82 5.74 2.01
CA SER A 254 -3.24 7.08 2.02
C SER A 254 -2.10 7.27 1.00
N ALA A 255 -1.43 6.18 0.60
CA ALA A 255 -0.40 6.21 -0.44
C ALA A 255 -0.92 6.66 -1.81
N VAL A 256 -2.19 6.37 -2.15
CA VAL A 256 -2.78 6.64 -3.47
C VAL A 256 -4.02 7.53 -3.42
N SER A 257 -4.43 7.99 -2.24
CA SER A 257 -5.71 8.69 -2.03
C SER A 257 -5.86 10.02 -2.76
N ARG A 258 -4.76 10.65 -3.19
CA ARG A 258 -4.78 11.90 -3.97
C ARG A 258 -5.01 11.67 -5.47
N GLU A 259 -4.68 10.49 -5.94
CA GLU A 259 -4.67 10.14 -7.37
C GLU A 259 -5.86 9.25 -7.75
N MET A 260 -6.50 8.62 -6.77
CA MET A 260 -7.71 7.85 -6.99
C MET A 260 -8.89 8.79 -7.22
N PRO A 261 -9.72 8.53 -8.25
CA PRO A 261 -10.98 9.24 -8.38
C PRO A 261 -11.87 8.98 -7.17
N ILE A 262 -12.82 9.89 -6.90
CA ILE A 262 -13.78 9.72 -5.79
C ILE A 262 -14.79 8.61 -6.14
N GLU A 263 -15.18 8.55 -7.41
CA GLU A 263 -16.10 7.58 -7.96
C GLU A 263 -15.76 7.31 -9.44
N ILE A 264 -16.20 6.16 -9.97
CA ILE A 264 -16.16 5.86 -11.41
C ILE A 264 -17.57 5.55 -11.88
N VAL A 265 -18.07 6.32 -12.85
CA VAL A 265 -19.37 6.08 -13.47
C VAL A 265 -19.33 4.76 -14.24
N CYS A 266 -20.33 3.91 -14.02
CA CYS A 266 -20.39 2.58 -14.62
C CYS A 266 -21.82 2.18 -15.02
N SER A 267 -21.94 1.02 -15.66
CA SER A 267 -23.23 0.40 -15.94
C SER A 267 -23.89 -0.13 -14.67
N HIS A 268 -25.21 -0.31 -14.74
CA HIS A 268 -25.97 -1.03 -13.71
C HIS A 268 -25.53 -2.50 -13.58
N GLU A 269 -25.10 -3.10 -14.68
CA GLU A 269 -24.58 -4.46 -14.70
C GLU A 269 -23.06 -4.39 -14.57
N ILE A 270 -22.55 -4.86 -13.43
CA ILE A 270 -21.14 -5.15 -13.17
C ILE A 270 -21.03 -6.62 -12.77
#